data_AF-A0A1J0VNH5-F1
#
_entry.id   AF-A0A1J0VNH5-F1
#
_cell.length_a   1.000
_cell.length_b   1.000
_cell.length_c   1.000
_cell.angle_alpha   90.00
_cell.angle_beta   90.00
_cell.angle_gamma   90.00
#
_symmetry.space_group_name_H-M   'P 1'
#
loop_
_entity.id
_entity.type
_entity.pdbx_description
1 polymer ?
#
loop_
_entity_poly.entity_id
_entity_poly.type
_entity_poly.pdbx_seq_one_letter_code
_entity_poly.pdbx_strand_id
1 'polypeptide(L)'
;MAWPETGSSCSETPMVNAWRAKHPRFHMHFTPAGSSWLNQVERWFEILTGHLLRRGVHKSAALDKDIVVWIEQRNADPKPFVWPKTAEEILESLAQYLERIAGATHSSCNDPWNPSFGPGELAA
;
A
#
# COMPACT_ATOMS: atom_id res chain seq x y z
N MET A 1 19.49 -5.33 0.45
CA MET A 1 18.86 -4.89 -0.81
C MET A 1 17.89 -3.78 -0.47
N ALA A 2 18.36 -2.53 -0.52
CA ALA A 2 17.63 -1.36 -0.09
C ALA A 2 16.77 -0.83 -1.26
N TRP A 3 15.46 -0.69 -1.05
CA TRP A 3 14.57 0.00 -1.97
C TRP A 3 14.51 1.47 -1.54
N PRO A 4 14.93 2.45 -2.37
CA PRO A 4 14.76 3.86 -2.05
C PRO A 4 13.35 4.31 -2.43
N GLU A 5 12.74 5.00 -1.47
CA GLU A 5 11.65 5.99 -1.49
C GLU A 5 10.66 6.01 -2.68
N THR A 6 9.39 5.81 -2.34
CA THR A 6 8.26 5.56 -3.24
C THR A 6 7.75 6.82 -3.93
N GLY A 7 8.23 7.05 -5.15
CA GLY A 7 7.46 7.60 -6.26
C GLY A 7 7.62 6.66 -7.45
N SER A 8 6.58 6.47 -8.27
CA SER A 8 6.78 5.84 -9.58
C SER A 8 7.79 6.68 -10.35
N SER A 9 8.61 6.09 -11.23
CA SER A 9 9.55 6.88 -12.04
C SER A 9 8.85 8.00 -12.82
N CYS A 10 7.57 7.80 -13.18
CA CYS A 10 6.73 8.81 -13.82
C CYS A 10 6.36 9.98 -12.89
N SER A 11 6.22 9.77 -11.58
CA SER A 11 5.88 10.83 -10.61
C SER A 11 7.10 11.63 -10.15
N GLU A 12 8.30 11.12 -10.34
CA GLU A 12 9.57 11.76 -9.94
C GLU A 12 10.33 12.39 -11.12
N THR A 13 9.66 12.52 -12.26
CA THR A 13 10.27 13.17 -13.43
C THR A 13 10.61 14.64 -13.12
N PRO A 14 11.69 15.19 -13.73
CA PRO A 14 12.05 16.59 -13.55
C PRO A 14 10.91 17.57 -13.86
N MET A 15 10.07 17.21 -14.84
CA MET A 15 8.89 18.00 -15.22
C MET A 15 7.85 18.05 -14.09
N VAL A 16 7.53 16.91 -13.48
CA VAL A 16 6.56 16.84 -12.37
C VAL A 16 7.11 17.57 -11.15
N ASN A 17 8.39 17.38 -10.83
CA ASN A 17 9.03 18.06 -9.69
C ASN A 17 9.12 19.59 -9.90
N ALA A 18 9.41 20.06 -11.11
CA ALA A 18 9.36 21.48 -11.44
C ALA A 18 7.93 22.06 -11.34
N TRP A 19 6.91 21.28 -11.72
CA TRP A 19 5.52 21.69 -11.54
C TRP A 19 5.15 21.76 -10.05
N ARG A 20 5.51 20.76 -9.25
CA ARG A 20 5.27 20.76 -7.79
C ARG A 20 5.89 21.98 -7.10
N ALA A 21 7.14 22.30 -7.44
CA ALA A 21 7.84 23.48 -6.91
C ALA A 21 7.12 24.80 -7.22
N LYS A 22 6.45 24.90 -8.36
CA LYS A 22 5.65 26.07 -8.76
C LYS A 22 4.27 26.11 -8.08
N HIS A 23 3.79 25.01 -7.50
CA HIS A 23 2.44 24.89 -6.95
C HIS A 23 2.47 24.39 -5.50
N PRO A 24 2.92 25.22 -4.53
CA PRO A 24 3.09 24.81 -3.13
C PRO A 24 1.79 24.48 -2.39
N ARG A 25 0.63 24.74 -3.02
CA ARG A 25 -0.70 24.35 -2.51
C ARG A 25 -0.90 22.83 -2.48
N PHE A 26 -0.11 22.07 -3.25
CA PHE A 26 -0.23 20.62 -3.34
C PHE A 26 0.85 19.96 -2.49
N HIS A 27 0.44 19.26 -1.42
CA HIS A 27 1.31 18.44 -0.60
C HIS A 27 1.17 16.98 -1.02
N MET A 28 2.29 16.34 -1.37
CA MET A 28 2.31 14.93 -1.75
C MET A 28 2.47 14.07 -0.50
N HIS A 29 1.51 13.20 -0.25
CA HIS A 29 1.61 12.15 0.77
C HIS A 29 1.82 10.81 0.07
N PHE A 30 2.99 10.22 0.26
CA PHE A 30 3.30 8.92 -0.31
C PHE A 30 2.96 7.81 0.70
N THR A 31 2.27 6.78 0.23
CA THR A 31 2.09 5.55 1.00
C THR A 31 3.42 4.79 1.03
N PRO A 32 3.84 4.22 2.18
CA PRO A 32 5.08 3.45 2.27
C PRO A 32 5.17 2.32 1.24
N ALA A 33 6.38 1.91 0.90
CA ALA A 33 6.61 0.79 -0.01
C ALA A 33 5.83 -0.47 0.41
N GLY A 34 5.18 -1.12 -0.56
CA GLY A 34 4.35 -2.30 -0.30
C GLY A 34 3.00 -2.00 0.37
N SER A 35 2.65 -0.73 0.61
CA SER A 35 1.39 -0.33 1.26
C SER A 35 0.32 0.11 0.26
N SER A 36 0.24 -0.54 -0.90
CA SER A 36 -0.74 -0.19 -1.95
C SER A 36 -2.20 -0.37 -1.47
N TRP A 37 -2.42 -1.26 -0.49
CA TRP A 37 -3.69 -1.47 0.19
C TRP A 37 -4.26 -0.23 0.91
N LEU A 38 -3.44 0.79 1.19
CA LEU A 38 -3.87 2.08 1.73
C LEU A 38 -4.31 3.07 0.65
N ASN A 39 -4.03 2.79 -0.63
CA ASN A 39 -4.34 3.71 -1.73
C ASN A 39 -5.84 3.72 -2.02
N GLN A 40 -6.48 4.87 -1.78
CA GLN A 40 -7.91 5.04 -2.01
C GLN A 40 -8.30 4.86 -3.48
N VAL A 41 -7.41 5.19 -4.42
CA VAL A 41 -7.66 4.98 -5.85
C VAL A 41 -7.71 3.49 -6.19
N GLU A 42 -6.84 2.67 -5.59
CA GLU A 42 -6.89 1.21 -5.78
C GLU A 42 -8.16 0.62 -5.19
N ARG A 43 -8.59 1.08 -4.01
CA ARG A 43 -9.89 0.72 -3.42
C ARG A 43 -11.06 1.11 -4.31
N TRP A 44 -11.01 2.28 -4.93
CA TRP A 44 -12.03 2.72 -5.86
C TRP A 44 -12.13 1.80 -7.08
N PHE A 45 -10.98 1.39 -7.65
CA PHE A 45 -10.93 0.43 -8.75
C PHE A 45 -11.41 -0.97 -8.36
N GLU A 46 -11.14 -1.41 -7.13
CA GLU A 46 -11.67 -2.66 -6.58
C GLU A 46 -13.21 -2.66 -6.59
N ILE A 47 -13.82 -1.55 -6.15
CA ILE A 47 -15.28 -1.38 -6.15
C ILE A 47 -15.84 -1.34 -7.57
N LEU A 48 -15.24 -0.55 -8.48
CA LEU A 48 -15.63 -0.52 -9.89
C LEU A 48 -15.57 -1.92 -10.51
N THR A 49 -14.50 -2.66 -10.22
CA THR A 49 -14.30 -4.01 -10.72
C THR A 49 -15.39 -4.96 -10.22
N GLY A 50 -15.72 -4.91 -8.93
CA GLY A 50 -16.75 -5.75 -8.32
C GLY A 50 -18.17 -5.43 -8.80
N HIS A 51 -18.47 -4.16 -9.06
CA HIS A 51 -19.81 -3.70 -9.43
C HIS A 51 -20.08 -3.81 -10.93
N LEU A 52 -19.14 -3.35 -11.76
CA LEU A 52 -19.34 -3.18 -13.20
C LEU A 52 -18.54 -4.20 -14.00
N LEU A 53 -17.23 -4.32 -13.76
CA LEU A 53 -16.34 -5.04 -14.69
C LEU A 53 -16.48 -6.56 -14.61
N ARG A 54 -16.55 -7.14 -13.41
CA ARG A 54 -16.70 -8.60 -13.23
C ARG A 54 -18.11 -9.11 -13.50
N ARG A 55 -19.12 -8.24 -13.47
CA ARG A 55 -20.54 -8.61 -13.58
C ARG A 55 -21.16 -8.29 -14.94
N GLY A 56 -20.44 -7.60 -15.82
CA GLY A 56 -20.93 -7.20 -17.14
C GLY A 56 -20.19 -7.88 -18.29
N VAL A 57 -20.86 -8.01 -19.43
CA VAL A 57 -20.25 -8.40 -20.71
C VAL A 57 -20.07 -7.13 -21.53
N HIS A 58 -18.84 -6.62 -21.54
CA HIS A 58 -18.53 -5.30 -22.09
C HIS A 58 -17.97 -5.42 -23.50
N LYS A 59 -18.59 -4.74 -24.47
CA LYS A 59 -17.93 -4.43 -25.75
C LYS A 59 -17.09 -3.18 -25.54
N SER A 60 -15.84 -3.17 -26.02
CA SER A 60 -14.86 -2.10 -25.75
C SER A 60 -15.39 -0.68 -26.01
N ALA A 61 -16.24 -0.48 -27.03
CA ALA A 61 -16.81 0.82 -27.37
C ALA A 61 -17.93 1.32 -26.42
N ALA A 62 -18.52 0.44 -25.60
CA ALA A 62 -19.56 0.80 -24.64
C ALA A 62 -19.01 1.08 -23.24
N LEU A 63 -17.84 0.51 -22.91
CA LEU A 63 -17.26 0.53 -21.57
C LEU A 63 -17.06 1.95 -21.02
N ASP A 64 -16.59 2.89 -21.84
CA ASP A 64 -16.38 4.28 -21.40
C ASP A 64 -17.68 4.93 -20.92
N LYS A 65 -18.78 4.72 -21.65
CA LYS A 65 -20.09 5.26 -21.29
C LYS A 65 -20.62 4.59 -20.02
N ASP A 66 -20.45 3.28 -19.91
CA ASP A 66 -20.89 2.51 -18.76
C ASP A 66 -20.13 2.92 -17.49
N ILE A 67 -18.83 3.22 -17.59
CA ILE A 67 -18.03 3.76 -16.48
C ILE A 67 -18.54 5.13 -16.07
N VAL A 68 -18.80 6.05 -17.01
CA VAL A 68 -19.30 7.41 -16.68
C VAL A 68 -20.66 7.33 -15.99
N VAL A 69 -21.59 6.55 -16.53
CA VAL A 69 -22.93 6.35 -15.93
C VAL A 69 -22.80 5.74 -14.53
N TRP A 70 -21.91 4.77 -14.35
CA TRP A 70 -21.66 4.18 -13.04
C TRP A 70 -21.08 5.19 -12.04
N ILE A 71 -20.17 6.07 -12.48
CA ILE A 71 -19.60 7.14 -11.65
C ILE A 71 -20.71 8.09 -11.20
N GLU A 72 -21.57 8.54 -12.11
CA GLU A 72 -22.68 9.45 -11.79
C GLU A 72 -23.64 8.84 -10.77
N GLN A 73 -24.04 7.58 -10.99
CA GLN A 73 -24.91 6.85 -10.06
C GLN A 73 -24.26 6.68 -8.68
N ARG A 74 -22.96 6.38 -8.63
CA ARG A 74 -22.24 6.20 -7.37
C ARG A 74 -21.99 7.53 -6.64
N ASN A 75 -21.81 8.63 -7.37
CA ASN A 75 -21.63 9.96 -6.79
C ASN A 75 -22.96 10.57 -6.32
N ALA A 76 -24.10 10.12 -6.84
CA ALA A 76 -25.42 10.55 -6.38
C ALA A 76 -25.75 10.08 -4.94
N ASP A 77 -25.26 8.89 -4.55
CA ASP A 77 -25.35 8.35 -3.18
C ASP A 77 -23.98 7.79 -2.75
N PRO A 78 -23.02 8.66 -2.37
CA PRO A 78 -21.68 8.23 -2.01
C PRO A 78 -21.73 7.53 -0.65
N LYS A 79 -21.29 6.27 -0.62
CA LYS A 79 -21.13 5.52 0.64
C LYS A 79 -19.73 5.74 1.19
N PRO A 80 -19.57 6.40 2.36
CA PRO A 80 -18.27 6.58 2.97
C PRO A 80 -17.62 5.23 3.26
N PHE A 81 -16.30 5.16 3.14
CA PHE A 81 -15.57 4.01 3.60
C PHE A 81 -15.57 4.01 5.13
N VAL A 82 -16.13 2.96 5.73
CA VAL A 82 -16.14 2.78 7.18
C VAL A 82 -14.96 1.89 7.54
N TRP A 83 -14.01 2.44 8.28
CA TRP A 83 -12.93 1.66 8.88
C TRP A 83 -13.51 0.92 10.09
N PRO A 84 -13.57 -0.43 10.07
CA PRO A 84 -14.20 -1.19 11.15
C PRO A 84 -13.36 -1.22 12.43
N LYS A 85 -12.09 -0.79 12.35
CA LYS A 85 -11.16 -0.68 13.47
C LYS A 85 -10.56 0.71 13.50
N THR A 86 -10.37 1.23 14.70
CA THR A 86 -9.60 2.45 14.99
C THR A 86 -8.12 2.21 14.74
N ALA A 87 -7.34 3.30 14.64
CA ALA A 87 -5.89 3.20 14.47
C ALA A 87 -5.26 2.50 15.69
N GLU A 88 -5.75 2.81 16.88
CA GLU A 88 -5.32 2.25 18.16
C GLU A 88 -5.55 0.74 18.20
N GLU A 89 -6.74 0.27 17.81
CA GLU A 89 -7.02 -1.18 17.75
C GLU A 89 -6.14 -1.92 16.74
N ILE A 90 -5.78 -1.28 15.64
CA ILE A 90 -4.86 -1.86 14.65
C ILE A 90 -3.45 -1.95 15.23
N LEU A 91 -2.95 -0.88 15.85
CA LEU A 91 -1.63 -0.84 16.46
C LEU A 91 -1.50 -1.84 17.61
N GLU A 92 -2.52 -1.93 18.46
CA GLU A 92 -2.58 -2.90 19.56
C GLU A 92 -2.57 -4.34 19.02
N SER A 93 -3.40 -4.64 18.02
CA SER A 93 -3.42 -5.97 17.38
C SER A 93 -2.08 -6.33 16.75
N LEU A 94 -1.34 -5.35 16.20
CA LEU A 94 0.00 -5.57 15.64
C LEU A 94 1.03 -5.82 16.73
N ALA A 95 0.99 -5.05 17.83
CA ALA A 95 1.87 -5.26 18.98
C ALA A 95 1.73 -6.69 19.53
N GLN A 96 0.50 -7.12 19.79
CA GLN A 96 0.19 -8.49 20.25
C GLN A 96 0.67 -9.57 19.27
N TYR A 97 0.51 -9.33 17.96
CA TYR A 97 0.98 -10.25 16.94
C TYR A 97 2.51 -10.38 16.93
N LEU A 98 3.22 -9.25 17.03
CA LEU A 98 4.68 -9.20 17.06
C LEU A 98 5.25 -9.86 18.32
N GLU A 99 4.65 -9.63 19.49
CA GLU A 99 5.04 -10.30 20.74
C GLU A 99 4.90 -11.82 20.64
N ARG A 100 3.80 -12.30 20.06
CA ARG A 100 3.58 -13.73 19.86
C ARG A 100 4.63 -14.36 18.94
N ILE A 101 5.10 -13.64 17.93
CA ILE A 101 6.15 -14.13 17.02
C ILE A 101 7.53 -14.03 17.68
N ALA A 102 7.82 -12.96 18.42
CA ALA A 102 9.08 -12.79 19.12
C ALA A 102 9.29 -13.88 20.19
N GLY A 103 8.22 -14.30 20.87
CA GLY A 103 8.24 -15.43 21.81
C GLY A 103 8.24 -16.81 21.13
N ALA A 104 7.85 -16.90 19.87
CA ALA A 104 8.00 -18.09 19.05
C ALA A 104 9.44 -18.15 18.52
N THR A 105 10.40 -18.38 19.42
CA THR A 105 11.74 -18.80 19.01
C THR A 105 11.57 -20.00 18.11
N HIS A 106 12.02 -19.89 16.86
CA HIS A 106 12.29 -21.05 16.03
C HIS A 106 13.17 -21.96 16.89
N SER A 107 12.63 -23.06 17.42
CA SER A 107 13.44 -24.09 18.05
C SER A 107 14.45 -24.48 17.00
N SER A 108 15.68 -23.99 17.12
CA SER A 108 16.73 -24.28 16.16
C SER A 108 16.99 -25.77 16.23
N CYS A 109 16.34 -26.53 15.35
CA CYS A 109 16.83 -27.83 14.96
C CYS A 109 18.12 -27.57 14.17
N ASN A 110 19.21 -27.42 14.93
CA ASN A 110 20.60 -27.59 14.50
C ASN A 110 20.87 -27.21 13.03
N ASP A 111 20.77 -25.92 12.69
CA ASP A 111 21.14 -25.43 11.36
C ASP A 111 22.67 -25.41 11.23
N PRO A 112 23.28 -26.19 10.31
CA PRO A 112 24.75 -26.28 10.18
C PRO A 112 25.41 -25.01 9.60
N TRP A 113 24.63 -23.95 9.35
CA TRP A 113 25.04 -22.75 8.61
C TRP A 113 25.03 -21.47 9.44
N ASN A 114 25.11 -21.55 10.77
CA ASN A 114 25.35 -20.38 11.62
C ASN A 114 26.82 -20.31 12.06
N PRO A 115 27.70 -19.55 11.37
CA PRO A 115 29.05 -19.33 11.84
C PRO A 115 29.00 -18.36 13.02
N SER A 116 29.19 -18.91 14.22
CA SER A 116 29.36 -18.15 15.46
C SER A 116 30.49 -17.11 15.31
N PHE A 117 30.12 -15.84 15.24
CA PHE A 117 31.06 -14.73 15.45
C PHE A 117 31.45 -14.70 16.93
N GLY A 118 32.66 -15.17 17.25
CA GLY A 118 33.28 -14.99 18.56
C GLY A 118 33.77 -13.54 18.75
N PRO A 119 33.74 -12.99 19.98
CA PRO A 119 34.21 -11.65 20.23
C PRO A 119 35.73 -11.60 20.48
N GLY A 120 36.42 -10.74 19.73
CA GLY A 120 37.61 -10.03 20.19
C GLY A 120 38.97 -10.62 19.82
N GLU A 121 39.60 -10.07 18.79
CA GLU A 121 41.06 -9.91 18.75
C GLU A 121 41.41 -8.69 17.88
N LEU A 122 41.43 -7.50 18.50
CA LEU A 122 42.23 -6.37 18.02
C LEU A 122 43.54 -6.40 18.80
N ALA A 123 44.57 -6.98 18.19
CA ALA A 123 45.94 -6.93 18.65
C ALA A 123 46.75 -6.04 17.70
N ALA A 124 47.43 -5.06 18.31
CA ALA A 124 48.61 -4.29 17.86
C ALA A 124 48.50 -3.42 16.60
#